data_AF-A0A1L8CID0-F1
#
_entry.id   AF-A0A1L8CID0-F1
#
_cell.length_a   1.000
_cell.length_b   1.000
_cell.length_c   1.000
_cell.angle_alpha   90.00
_cell.angle_beta   90.00
_cell.angle_gamma   90.00
#
_symmetry.space_group_name_H-M   'P 1'
#
loop_
_entity.id
_entity.type
_entity.pdbx_description
1 polymer ?
#
loop_
_entity_poly.entity_id
_entity_poly.type
_entity_poly.pdbx_seq_one_letter_code
_entity_poly.pdbx_strand_id
1 'polypeptide(L)'
;MTEDDKDMTELYANWRKDQYHENKGFFPIFQSFSSKMTKLSNGAIALYVFLGLKSNYKTGVSFYSVKKLSIIFNKSPRTISFWIKDLEDNKLIYRKQKTLNGVSTTYLLPYSDKNKDTNF
;
A
#
# COMPACT_ATOMS: atom_id res chain seq x y z
N MET A 1 -1.05 33.11 10.77
CA MET A 1 -0.78 31.82 11.43
C MET A 1 -0.92 32.09 12.91
N THR A 2 -1.94 31.49 13.52
CA THR A 2 -2.21 31.60 14.95
C THR A 2 -1.11 30.91 15.76
N GLU A 3 -1.06 31.11 17.07
CA GLU A 3 -0.13 30.37 17.94
C GLU A 3 -0.43 28.87 17.91
N ASP A 4 -1.72 28.51 17.90
CA ASP A 4 -2.19 27.12 17.73
C ASP A 4 -1.70 26.47 16.42
N ASP A 5 -1.66 27.23 15.31
CA ASP A 5 -1.16 26.72 14.02
C ASP A 5 0.35 26.37 14.09
N LYS A 6 1.13 27.12 14.87
CA LYS A 6 2.57 26.86 15.06
C LYS A 6 2.79 25.59 15.89
N ASP A 7 2.06 25.45 17.00
CA ASP A 7 2.15 24.28 17.88
C ASP A 7 1.86 22.99 17.11
N MET A 8 0.85 23.02 16.23
CA MET A 8 0.53 21.86 15.38
C MET A 8 1.61 21.52 14.36
N THR A 9 2.26 22.54 13.80
CA THR A 9 3.38 22.34 12.86
C THR A 9 4.60 21.75 13.56
N GLU A 10 4.91 22.24 14.77
CA GLU A 10 6.02 21.76 15.59
C GLU A 10 5.77 20.32 16.06
N LEU A 11 4.54 19.98 16.47
CA LEU A 11 4.16 18.62 16.83
C LEU A 11 4.47 17.61 15.71
N TYR A 12 4.08 17.92 14.47
CA TYR A 12 4.36 17.05 13.32
C TYR A 12 5.86 16.95 13.02
N ALA A 13 6.58 18.06 13.12
CA ALA A 13 8.03 18.09 12.90
C ALA A 13 8.76 17.19 13.90
N ASN A 14 8.38 17.26 15.19
CA ASN A 14 8.93 16.41 16.25
C ASN A 14 8.61 14.94 16.02
N TRP A 15 7.35 14.60 15.72
CA TRP A 15 6.97 13.22 15.39
C TRP A 15 7.81 12.64 14.24
N ARG A 16 8.02 13.40 13.15
CA ARG A 16 8.84 12.95 12.02
C ARG A 16 10.29 12.70 12.42
N LYS A 17 10.84 13.59 13.26
CA LYS A 17 12.20 13.46 13.79
C LYS A 17 12.34 12.19 14.63
N ASP A 18 11.35 11.87 15.47
CA ASP A 18 11.34 10.65 16.27
C ASP A 18 11.30 9.39 15.41
N GLN A 19 10.44 9.36 14.37
CA GLN A 19 10.40 8.21 13.45
C GLN A 19 11.75 7.96 12.76
N TYR A 20 12.47 9.02 12.40
CA TYR A 20 13.81 8.93 11.81
C TYR A 20 14.83 8.40 12.83
N HIS A 21 14.84 8.93 14.06
CA HIS A 21 15.74 8.47 15.11
C HIS A 21 15.50 7.01 15.51
N GLU A 22 14.25 6.56 15.47
CA GLU A 22 13.88 5.17 15.76
C GLU A 22 14.09 4.20 14.57
N ASN A 23 14.64 4.68 13.44
CA ASN A 23 14.82 3.90 12.21
C ASN A 23 13.52 3.19 11.76
N LYS A 24 12.37 3.84 11.94
CA LYS A 24 11.08 3.26 11.55
C LYS A 24 10.99 3.22 10.02
N GLY A 25 10.72 2.03 9.48
CA GLY A 25 10.46 1.87 8.06
C GLY A 25 9.20 2.63 7.63
N PHE A 26 9.22 3.19 6.43
CA PHE A 26 8.07 3.90 5.84
C PHE A 26 7.80 3.40 4.42
N PHE A 27 6.56 3.64 3.96
CA PHE A 27 6.17 3.38 2.59
C PHE A 27 5.83 4.71 1.91
N PRO A 28 6.63 5.17 0.92
CA PRO A 28 6.38 6.45 0.27
C PRO A 28 5.17 6.39 -0.65
N ILE A 29 4.21 7.28 -0.42
CA ILE A 29 3.11 7.57 -1.34
C ILE A 29 3.33 8.97 -1.91
N PHE A 30 3.58 9.05 -3.21
CA PHE A 30 3.84 10.28 -3.94
C PHE A 30 2.53 10.95 -4.34
N GLN A 31 2.59 12.27 -4.53
CA GLN A 31 1.42 13.10 -4.86
C GLN A 31 0.65 12.63 -6.12
N SER A 32 1.33 11.98 -7.07
CA SER A 32 0.71 11.37 -8.26
C SER A 32 -0.31 10.28 -7.95
N PHE A 33 -0.23 9.66 -6.76
CA PHE A 33 -1.21 8.67 -6.30
C PHE A 33 -2.61 9.26 -6.08
N SER A 34 -2.74 10.58 -5.93
CA SER A 34 -4.04 11.26 -5.79
C SER A 34 -5.03 10.89 -6.91
N SER A 35 -4.55 10.74 -8.14
CA SER A 35 -5.35 10.32 -9.30
C SER A 35 -5.89 8.89 -9.21
N LYS A 36 -5.25 8.04 -8.38
CA LYS A 36 -5.66 6.66 -8.12
C LYS A 36 -6.65 6.60 -6.96
N MET A 37 -6.53 7.47 -5.96
CA MET A 37 -7.44 7.49 -4.81
C MET A 37 -8.90 7.70 -5.18
N THR A 38 -9.19 8.47 -6.25
CA THR A 38 -10.57 8.68 -6.72
C THR A 38 -11.13 7.51 -7.52
N LYS A 39 -10.28 6.57 -7.95
CA LYS A 39 -10.66 5.42 -8.79
C LYS A 39 -10.79 4.12 -8.00
N LEU A 40 -10.06 4.02 -6.90
CA LEU A 40 -10.01 2.83 -6.05
C LEU A 40 -11.12 2.87 -5.02
N SER A 41 -11.58 1.68 -4.61
CA SER A 41 -12.35 1.55 -3.38
C SER A 41 -11.50 1.94 -2.15
N ASN A 42 -12.12 2.53 -1.13
CA ASN A 42 -11.45 2.88 0.13
C ASN A 42 -10.70 1.69 0.76
N GLY A 43 -11.25 0.48 0.61
CA GLY A 43 -10.64 -0.75 1.09
C GLY A 43 -9.42 -1.18 0.28
N ALA A 44 -9.42 -0.99 -1.04
CA ALA A 44 -8.23 -1.21 -1.87
C ALA A 44 -7.11 -0.23 -1.50
N ILE A 45 -7.43 1.04 -1.21
CA ILE A 45 -6.44 2.02 -0.72
C ILE A 45 -5.82 1.54 0.61
N ALA A 46 -6.65 1.13 1.57
CA ALA A 46 -6.16 0.61 2.85
C ALA A 46 -5.28 -0.64 2.67
N LEU A 47 -5.67 -1.55 1.78
CA LEU A 47 -4.88 -2.74 1.44
C LEU A 47 -3.55 -2.36 0.79
N TYR A 48 -3.53 -1.38 -0.11
CA TYR A 48 -2.32 -0.89 -0.77
C TYR A 48 -1.31 -0.33 0.23
N VAL A 49 -1.76 0.53 1.15
CA VAL A 49 -0.93 1.09 2.23
C VAL A 49 -0.37 -0.04 3.10
N PHE A 50 -1.20 -1.00 3.49
CA PHE A 50 -0.77 -2.16 4.27
C PHE A 50 0.32 -2.97 3.55
N LEU A 51 0.12 -3.28 2.27
CA LEU A 51 1.11 -4.00 1.46
C LEU A 51 2.41 -3.19 1.37
N GLY A 52 2.32 -1.87 1.16
CA GLY A 52 3.45 -0.96 1.18
C GLY A 52 4.29 -1.05 2.45
N LEU A 53 3.65 -1.02 3.61
CA LEU A 53 4.30 -1.08 4.93
C LEU A 53 4.84 -2.47 5.29
N LYS A 54 4.34 -3.53 4.64
CA LYS A 54 4.68 -4.92 4.95
C LYS A 54 5.51 -5.62 3.88
N SER A 55 5.68 -5.00 2.72
CA SER A 55 6.55 -5.49 1.66
C SER A 55 8.01 -5.28 2.03
N ASN A 56 8.87 -6.13 1.48
CA ASN A 56 10.31 -5.93 1.57
C ASN A 56 10.70 -4.62 0.87
N TYR A 57 11.45 -3.76 1.55
CA TYR A 57 11.80 -2.43 1.05
C TYR A 57 12.67 -2.43 -0.22
N LYS A 58 13.46 -3.49 -0.46
CA LYS A 58 14.31 -3.61 -1.66
C LYS A 58 13.55 -4.15 -2.86
N THR A 59 12.64 -5.09 -2.64
CA THR A 59 12.00 -5.85 -3.74
C THR A 59 10.52 -5.52 -3.95
N GLY A 60 9.87 -4.84 -3.01
CA GLY A 60 8.44 -4.55 -3.05
C GLY A 60 7.55 -5.79 -2.88
N VAL A 61 8.12 -6.93 -2.43
CA VAL A 61 7.41 -8.22 -2.38
C VAL A 61 6.80 -8.48 -1.00
N SER A 62 5.58 -9.03 -1.00
CA SER A 62 4.93 -9.56 0.20
C SER A 62 4.19 -10.88 -0.06
N PHE A 63 3.97 -11.66 1.01
CA PHE A 63 3.38 -13.00 0.97
C PHE A 63 2.21 -13.09 1.95
N TYR A 64 1.04 -12.56 1.54
CA TYR A 64 -0.18 -12.58 2.35
C TYR A 64 -1.27 -13.30 1.59
N SER A 65 -1.78 -14.42 2.12
CA SER A 65 -2.96 -15.09 1.55
C SER A 65 -4.23 -14.28 1.76
N VAL A 66 -5.25 -14.51 0.92
CA VAL A 66 -6.58 -13.89 1.08
C VAL A 66 -7.15 -14.16 2.47
N LYS A 67 -6.99 -15.39 2.98
CA LYS A 67 -7.42 -15.78 4.34
C LYS A 67 -6.69 -14.98 5.44
N LYS A 68 -5.39 -14.71 5.29
CA LYS A 68 -4.66 -13.91 6.29
C LYS A 68 -5.11 -12.45 6.26
N LEU A 69 -5.31 -11.90 5.06
CA LEU A 69 -5.82 -10.54 4.88
C LEU A 69 -7.26 -10.40 5.39
N SER A 70 -8.12 -11.41 5.21
CA SER A 70 -9.50 -11.39 5.69
C SER A 70 -9.57 -11.27 7.21
N ILE A 71 -8.66 -11.95 7.92
CA ILE A 71 -8.51 -11.85 9.37
C ILE A 71 -8.00 -10.45 9.77
N ILE A 72 -6.92 -9.97 9.12
CA ILE A 72 -6.29 -8.68 9.45
C ILE A 72 -7.28 -7.51 9.29
N PHE A 73 -8.03 -7.48 8.19
CA PHE A 73 -8.96 -6.41 7.89
C PHE A 73 -10.37 -6.64 8.46
N ASN A 74 -10.61 -7.80 9.09
CA ASN A 74 -11.93 -8.25 9.53
C ASN A 74 -12.99 -8.11 8.41
N LYS A 75 -12.70 -8.70 7.25
CA LYS A 75 -13.57 -8.69 6.06
C LYS A 75 -13.70 -10.10 5.49
N SER A 76 -14.73 -10.31 4.67
CA SER A 76 -14.89 -11.60 3.98
C SER A 76 -13.76 -11.83 2.96
N PRO A 77 -13.36 -13.09 2.70
CA PRO A 77 -12.41 -13.41 1.64
C PRO A 77 -12.79 -12.81 0.28
N ARG A 78 -14.10 -12.80 -0.05
CA ARG A 78 -14.64 -12.18 -1.26
C ARG A 78 -14.30 -10.69 -1.36
N THR A 79 -14.46 -9.95 -0.26
CA THR A 79 -14.16 -8.52 -0.19
C THR A 79 -12.67 -8.27 -0.42
N ILE A 80 -11.81 -9.07 0.22
CA ILE A 80 -10.36 -9.00 0.02
C ILE A 80 -9.99 -9.30 -1.44
N SER A 81 -10.57 -10.35 -2.03
CA SER A 81 -10.36 -10.67 -3.46
C SER A 81 -10.77 -9.52 -4.37
N PHE A 82 -11.88 -8.84 -4.07
CA PHE A 82 -12.30 -7.65 -4.79
C PHE A 82 -11.28 -6.50 -4.66
N TRP A 83 -10.78 -6.22 -3.45
CA TRP A 83 -9.74 -5.19 -3.26
C TRP A 83 -8.43 -5.53 -3.98
N ILE A 84 -8.02 -6.79 -3.97
CA ILE A 84 -6.84 -7.25 -4.72
C ILE A 84 -7.06 -6.99 -6.22
N LYS A 85 -8.23 -7.37 -6.75
CA LYS A 85 -8.58 -7.18 -8.15
C LYS A 85 -8.59 -5.70 -8.55
N ASP A 86 -9.16 -4.85 -7.70
CA ASP A 86 -9.18 -3.38 -7.88
C ASP A 86 -7.76 -2.80 -7.97
N LEU A 87 -6.83 -3.28 -7.14
CA LEU A 87 -5.42 -2.89 -7.19
C LEU A 87 -4.70 -3.42 -8.44
N GLU A 88 -5.00 -4.63 -8.90
CA GLU A 88 -4.46 -5.20 -10.15
C GLU A 88 -4.94 -4.42 -11.36
N ASP A 89 -6.25 -4.15 -11.45
CA ASP A 89 -6.88 -3.42 -12.56
C ASP A 89 -6.34 -1.99 -12.67
N ASN A 90 -5.94 -1.39 -11.55
CA ASN A 90 -5.32 -0.08 -11.50
C ASN A 90 -3.79 -0.09 -11.65
N LYS A 91 -3.18 -1.24 -11.95
CA LYS A 91 -1.73 -1.46 -12.12
C LYS A 91 -0.91 -1.03 -10.90
N LEU A 92 -1.43 -1.25 -9.69
CA LEU A 92 -0.74 -0.95 -8.44
C LEU A 92 -0.03 -2.15 -7.83
N ILE A 93 -0.54 -3.35 -8.12
CA ILE A 93 0.07 -4.61 -7.72
C ILE A 93 0.05 -5.60 -8.88
N TYR A 94 0.95 -6.56 -8.80
CA TYR A 94 0.89 -7.80 -9.57
C TYR A 94 0.93 -8.97 -8.59
N ARG A 95 0.03 -9.95 -8.74
CA ARG A 95 -0.06 -11.07 -7.82
C ARG A 95 -0.08 -12.40 -8.57
N LYS A 96 0.76 -13.34 -8.14
CA LYS A 96 0.81 -14.69 -8.72
C LYS A 96 1.08 -15.78 -7.70
N GLN A 97 0.61 -17.00 -7.97
CA GLN A 97 1.03 -18.20 -7.25
C GLN A 97 2.21 -18.82 -7.99
N LYS A 98 3.29 -19.15 -7.26
CA LYS A 98 4.48 -19.80 -7.85
C LYS A 98 4.35 -21.32 -7.93
N THR A 99 3.48 -21.90 -7.09
CA THR A 99 3.20 -23.33 -7.01
C THR A 99 1.70 -23.54 -6.85
N LEU A 100 1.20 -24.71 -7.27
CA LEU A 100 -0.20 -25.09 -7.05
C LEU A 100 -0.52 -25.02 -5.55
N ASN A 101 -1.60 -24.33 -5.19
CA ASN A 101 -2.02 -24.08 -3.80
C ASN A 101 -1.00 -23.32 -2.93
N GLY A 102 0.04 -22.73 -3.52
CA GLY A 102 1.02 -21.93 -2.80
C GLY A 102 0.47 -20.56 -2.34
N VAL A 103 1.13 -19.97 -1.33
CA VAL A 103 0.84 -18.59 -0.92
C VAL A 103 1.15 -17.65 -2.09
N SER A 104 0.19 -16.82 -2.48
CA SER A 104 0.41 -15.86 -3.55
C SER A 104 1.52 -14.88 -3.18
N THR A 105 2.44 -14.66 -4.12
CA THR A 105 3.42 -13.59 -4.07
C THR A 105 2.78 -12.33 -4.63
N THR A 106 2.84 -11.22 -3.88
CA THR A 106 2.37 -9.91 -4.33
C THR A 106 3.54 -8.98 -4.52
N TYR A 107 3.57 -8.30 -5.66
CA TYR A 107 4.59 -7.34 -6.06
C TYR A 107 3.94 -5.96 -6.11
N LEU A 108 4.52 -4.97 -5.45
CA LEU A 108 4.12 -3.57 -5.62
C LEU A 108 4.67 -3.06 -6.95
N LEU A 109 3.82 -2.36 -7.71
CA LEU A 109 4.20 -1.76 -8.99
C LEU A 109 4.44 -0.25 -8.82
N PRO A 110 5.43 0.34 -9.52
CA PRO A 110 5.58 1.79 -9.55
C PRO A 110 4.44 2.40 -10.38
N TYR A 111 3.58 3.18 -9.72
CA TYR A 111 2.35 3.77 -10.29
C TYR A 111 2.58 5.07 -11.09
N SER A 112 3.81 5.30 -11.56
CA SER A 112 4.12 6.43 -12.42
C SER A 112 3.40 6.30 -13.76
N ASP A 113 2.87 7.41 -14.28
CA ASP A 113 2.22 7.47 -15.59
C ASP A 113 3.13 7.06 -16.75
N LYS A 114 4.46 7.01 -16.52
CA LYS A 114 5.46 6.54 -17.50
C LYS A 114 5.49 5.01 -17.66
N ASN A 115 4.84 4.24 -16.78
CA ASN A 115 4.82 2.77 -16.83
C ASN A 115 3.57 2.21 -17.53
N LYS A 116 2.89 3.00 -18.37
CA LYS A 116 1.68 2.55 -19.07
C LYS A 116 1.93 1.35 -20.01
N ASP A 117 3.18 1.15 -20.43
CA ASP A 117 3.56 0.22 -21.50
C ASP A 117 4.09 -1.15 -21.03
N THR A 118 4.20 -1.38 -19.72
CA THR A 118 4.55 -2.72 -19.24
C THR A 118 3.32 -3.63 -19.28
N ASN A 119 3.31 -4.54 -20.26
CA ASN A 119 2.37 -5.65 -20.34
C ASN A 119 2.77 -6.75 -19.34
N PHE A 120 1.93 -6.99 -18.33
CA PHE A 120 2.07 -8.08 -17.35
C PHE A 120 0.77 -8.87 -17.25
#